data_AF-A0A8B6UZ29-F1
#
_entry.id   AF-A0A8B6UZ29-F1
#
_cell.length_a   1.000
_cell.length_b   1.000
_cell.length_c   1.000
_cell.angle_alpha   90.00
_cell.angle_beta   90.00
_cell.angle_gamma   90.00
#
_symmetry.space_group_name_H-M   'P 1'
#
loop_
_entity.id
_entity.type
_entity.pdbx_description
1 polymer ?
#
loop_
_entity_poly.entity_id
_entity_poly.type
_entity_poly.pdbx_seq_one_letter_code
_entity_poly.pdbx_strand_id
1 'polypeptide(L)'
;MTEKKHTPGPWFSRRIGGQGFPGQIGWAIDFNEDQEQVVDFVYEEADAKLIAAAPDLLDAAIEALAVINRIKPAGNGNGTQVRLAKAIAKATQ
;
A
#
# COMPACT_ATOMS: atom_id res chain seq x y z
N MET A 1 9.57 -22.85 0.95
CA MET A 1 9.17 -21.59 0.30
C MET A 1 8.54 -20.74 1.37
N THR A 2 9.11 -19.58 1.70
CA THR A 2 8.40 -18.56 2.50
C THR A 2 7.21 -18.10 1.67
N GLU A 3 5.99 -18.31 2.18
CA GLU A 3 4.75 -17.87 1.53
C GLU A 3 4.83 -16.37 1.21
N LYS A 4 4.86 -16.00 -0.07
CA LYS A 4 4.63 -14.62 -0.48
C LYS A 4 3.16 -14.29 -0.23
N LYS A 5 2.87 -13.46 0.77
CA LYS A 5 1.49 -13.08 1.14
C LYS A 5 0.89 -11.99 0.25
N HIS A 6 1.72 -11.15 -0.37
CA HIS A 6 1.29 -10.10 -1.29
C HIS A 6 2.35 -9.88 -2.38
N THR A 7 1.95 -9.20 -3.47
CA THR A 7 2.88 -8.76 -4.51
C THR A 7 3.92 -7.82 -3.87
N PRO A 8 5.22 -8.12 -3.97
CA PRO A 8 6.26 -7.24 -3.46
C PRO A 8 6.24 -5.89 -4.18
N GLY A 9 6.63 -4.82 -3.48
CA GLY A 9 6.99 -3.56 -4.11
C GLY A 9 8.35 -3.64 -4.83
N PRO A 10 8.76 -2.57 -5.52
CA PRO A 10 8.05 -1.30 -5.65
C PRO A 10 6.83 -1.37 -6.58
N TRP A 11 5.84 -0.52 -6.32
CA TRP A 11 4.68 -0.34 -7.20
C TRP A 11 4.72 1.05 -7.83
N PHE A 12 4.19 1.17 -9.05
CA PHE A 12 4.26 2.40 -9.84
C PHE A 12 2.88 2.76 -10.37
N SER A 13 2.43 3.99 -10.14
CA SER A 13 1.22 4.48 -10.79
C SER A 13 1.51 4.93 -12.22
N ARG A 14 0.70 4.47 -13.16
CA ARG A 14 0.79 4.83 -14.58
C ARG A 14 -0.56 5.30 -15.07
N ARG A 15 -0.59 6.46 -15.72
CA ARG A 15 -1.80 6.97 -16.36
C ARG A 15 -2.19 6.06 -17.52
N ILE A 16 -3.46 5.65 -17.56
CA ILE A 16 -4.03 4.79 -18.59
C ILE A 16 -5.26 5.45 -19.23
N GLY A 17 -5.59 4.97 -20.42
CA GLY A 17 -6.59 5.59 -21.28
C GLY A 17 -6.08 6.81 -22.04
N GLY A 18 -6.90 7.32 -22.96
CA GLY A 18 -6.47 8.35 -23.91
C GLY A 18 -7.07 8.12 -25.29
N GLN A 19 -6.38 8.55 -26.34
CA GLN A 19 -6.88 8.51 -27.71
C GLN A 19 -7.20 7.06 -28.12
N GLY A 20 -8.49 6.75 -28.29
CA GLY A 20 -9.01 5.38 -28.53
C GLY A 20 -9.88 4.80 -27.41
N PHE A 21 -9.91 5.42 -26.22
CA PHE A 21 -10.72 4.99 -25.06
C PHE A 21 -11.56 6.16 -24.50
N PRO A 22 -12.69 6.51 -25.16
CA PRO A 22 -13.54 7.61 -24.72
C PRO A 22 -14.14 7.33 -23.33
N GLY A 23 -13.89 8.23 -22.37
CA GLY A 23 -14.49 8.16 -21.03
C GLY A 23 -13.71 7.35 -19.98
N GLN A 24 -12.54 6.79 -20.31
CA GLN A 24 -11.72 6.00 -19.38
C GLN A 24 -10.33 6.61 -19.17
N ILE A 25 -10.26 7.84 -18.67
CA ILE A 25 -8.99 8.36 -18.15
C ILE A 25 -8.88 7.90 -16.70
N GLY A 26 -7.82 7.15 -16.39
CA GLY A 26 -7.56 6.66 -15.04
C GLY A 26 -6.10 6.28 -14.85
N TRP A 27 -5.84 5.45 -13.87
CA TRP A 27 -4.50 5.03 -13.46
C TRP A 27 -4.46 3.52 -13.19
N ALA A 28 -3.41 2.86 -13.63
CA ALA A 28 -3.06 1.51 -13.23
C ALA A 28 -1.93 1.55 -12.20
N ILE A 29 -1.79 0.50 -11.40
CA ILE A 29 -0.68 0.31 -10.46
C ILE A 29 0.10 -0.92 -10.89
N ASP A 30 1.29 -0.70 -11.45
CA ASP A 30 2.18 -1.73 -11.97
C ASP A 30 3.16 -2.19 -10.89
N PHE A 31 3.58 -3.46 -10.90
CA PHE A 31 4.63 -3.98 -10.00
C PHE A 31 5.93 -4.39 -10.71
N ASN A 32 6.00 -4.18 -12.02
CA ASN A 32 7.20 -4.37 -12.83
C ASN A 32 7.17 -3.50 -14.09
N GLU A 33 8.27 -3.55 -14.86
CA GLU A 33 8.42 -2.80 -16.12
C GLU A 33 7.58 -3.38 -17.26
N ASP A 34 7.14 -4.64 -17.14
CA ASP A 34 6.28 -5.33 -18.10
C ASP A 34 4.80 -4.90 -18.00
N GLN A 35 4.50 -3.93 -17.14
CA GLN A 35 3.14 -3.41 -16.87
C GLN A 35 2.17 -4.47 -16.32
N GLU A 36 2.69 -5.47 -15.60
CA GLU A 36 1.85 -6.34 -14.78
C GLU A 36 1.30 -5.55 -13.60
N GLN A 37 0.00 -5.69 -13.35
CA GLN A 37 -0.76 -4.78 -12.49
C GLN A 37 -1.18 -5.46 -11.18
N VAL A 38 -1.07 -4.73 -10.07
CA VAL A 38 -1.77 -5.04 -8.81
C VAL A 38 -3.15 -4.39 -8.76
N VAL A 39 -3.37 -3.34 -9.55
CA VAL A 39 -4.67 -2.66 -9.72
C VAL A 39 -4.82 -2.21 -11.16
N ASP A 40 -5.89 -2.67 -11.81
CA ASP A 40 -6.14 -2.41 -13.24
C ASP A 40 -6.67 -1.00 -13.52
N PHE A 41 -7.41 -0.40 -12.57
CA PHE A 41 -7.98 0.94 -12.76
C PHE A 41 -8.27 1.66 -11.44
N VAL A 42 -7.81 2.91 -11.36
CA VAL A 42 -8.06 3.88 -10.30
C VAL A 42 -8.49 5.19 -10.95
N TYR A 43 -9.57 5.80 -10.46
CA TYR A 43 -10.12 7.03 -11.06
C TYR A 43 -9.21 8.24 -10.82
N GLU A 44 -8.80 8.44 -9.56
CA GLU A 44 -8.09 9.65 -9.15
C GLU A 44 -6.58 9.42 -9.04
N GLU A 45 -5.79 10.40 -9.49
CA GLU A 45 -4.32 10.35 -9.41
C GLU A 45 -3.83 10.26 -7.96
N ALA A 46 -4.51 10.96 -7.04
CA ALA A 46 -4.15 10.97 -5.62
C ALA A 46 -4.29 9.57 -5.00
N ASP A 47 -5.39 8.87 -5.32
CA ASP A 47 -5.62 7.50 -4.87
C ASP A 47 -4.57 6.55 -5.47
N ALA A 48 -4.25 6.72 -6.75
CA ALA A 48 -3.25 5.91 -7.42
C ALA A 48 -1.86 6.07 -6.77
N LYS A 49 -1.47 7.30 -6.43
CA LYS A 49 -0.22 7.58 -5.71
C LYS A 49 -0.22 6.97 -4.31
N LEU A 50 -1.34 7.09 -3.58
CA LEU A 50 -1.47 6.50 -2.24
C LEU A 50 -1.35 4.97 -2.28
N ILE A 51 -1.99 4.33 -3.26
CA ILE A 51 -1.92 2.87 -3.44
C ILE A 51 -0.52 2.44 -3.85
N ALA A 52 0.11 3.12 -4.82
CA ALA A 52 1.47 2.80 -5.25
C ALA A 52 2.49 2.90 -4.10
N ALA A 53 2.29 3.82 -3.15
CA ALA A 53 3.13 3.97 -1.97
C ALA A 53 2.85 2.93 -0.87
N ALA A 54 1.83 2.07 -1.00
CA ALA A 54 1.41 1.16 0.07
C ALA A 54 2.51 0.20 0.58
N PRO A 55 3.39 -0.37 -0.26
CA PRO A 55 4.51 -1.18 0.23
C PRO A 55 5.45 -0.40 1.16
N ASP A 56 5.89 0.79 0.73
CA ASP A 56 6.79 1.64 1.51
C ASP A 56 6.11 2.15 2.80
N LEU A 57 4.82 2.48 2.73
CA LEU A 57 4.03 2.90 3.89
C LEU A 57 3.87 1.75 4.91
N LEU A 58 3.73 0.51 4.44
CA LEU A 58 3.64 -0.67 5.31
C LEU A 58 4.97 -0.91 6.04
N ASP A 59 6.09 -0.85 5.32
CA ASP A 59 7.43 -1.00 5.91
C ASP A 59 7.69 0.10 6.96
N ALA A 60 7.43 1.36 6.61
CA ALA A 60 7.56 2.49 7.54
C ALA A 60 6.63 2.35 8.77
N ALA A 61 5.41 1.83 8.59
CA ALA A 61 4.48 1.58 9.68
C ALA A 61 4.98 0.49 10.64
N ILE A 62 5.59 -0.58 10.12
CA ILE A 62 6.17 -1.66 10.92
C ILE A 62 7.33 -1.13 11.77
N GLU A 63 8.23 -0.36 11.16
CA GLU A 63 9.33 0.30 11.88
C GLU A 63 8.83 1.26 12.96
N ALA A 64 7.87 2.11 12.61
CA ALA A 64 7.27 3.07 13.54
C ALA A 64 6.61 2.35 14.73
N LEU A 65 5.90 1.23 14.50
CA LEU A 65 5.30 0.45 15.58
C LEU A 65 6.37 -0.10 16.54
N ALA A 66 7.50 -0.59 16.02
CA ALA A 66 8.60 -1.08 16.85
C ALA A 66 9.18 0.03 17.73
N VAL A 67 9.35 1.24 17.20
CA VAL A 67 9.81 2.41 17.97
C VAL A 67 8.79 2.81 19.04
N ILE A 68 7.50 2.92 18.67
CA ILE A 68 6.44 3.31 19.61
C ILE A 68 6.37 2.31 20.77
N ASN A 69 6.45 1.00 20.51
CA ASN A 69 6.40 -0.02 21.55
C ASN A 69 7.56 0.08 22.56
N ARG A 70 8.73 0.58 22.14
CA ARG A 70 9.88 0.81 23.04
C ARG A 70 9.70 2.02 23.95
N ILE A 71 9.09 3.09 23.43
CA ILE A 71 8.95 4.37 24.15
C ILE A 71 7.67 4.41 24.98
N LYS A 72 6.59 3.83 24.46
CA LYS A 72 5.26 3.80 25.06
C LYS A 72 4.65 2.41 24.87
N PRO A 73 4.97 1.45 25.75
CA PRO A 73 4.37 0.14 25.74
C PRO A 73 2.84 0.23 25.83
N ALA A 74 2.14 -0.79 25.32
CA ALA A 74 0.69 -0.79 25.33
C ALA A 74 0.11 -0.92 26.75
N GLY A 75 -0.15 0.21 27.41
CA GLY A 75 -0.93 0.24 28.65
C GLY A 75 -2.42 0.02 28.37
N ASN A 76 -3.01 -0.99 29.01
CA ASN A 76 -4.47 -1.23 29.08
C ASN A 76 -5.22 -1.29 27.72
N GLY A 77 -4.57 -1.77 26.66
CA GLY A 77 -5.25 -2.14 25.41
C GLY A 77 -5.82 -0.98 24.56
N ASN A 78 -5.50 0.28 24.89
CA ASN A 78 -5.86 1.45 24.10
C ASN A 78 -4.61 2.25 23.66
N GLY A 79 -4.64 2.88 22.49
CA GLY A 79 -3.54 3.74 22.01
C GLY A 79 -3.19 3.60 20.52
N THR A 80 -2.28 4.47 20.08
CA THR A 80 -1.82 4.56 18.68
C THR A 80 -1.14 3.27 18.22
N GLN A 81 -0.34 2.63 19.07
CA GLN A 81 0.33 1.36 18.81
C GLN A 81 -0.65 0.20 18.55
N VAL A 82 -1.78 0.15 19.28
CA VAL A 82 -2.80 -0.88 19.07
C VAL A 82 -3.52 -0.69 17.74
N ARG A 83 -3.84 0.56 17.38
CA ARG A 83 -4.46 0.88 16.07
C ARG A 83 -3.51 0.59 14.92
N LEU A 84 -2.23 0.96 15.05
CA LEU A 84 -1.22 0.72 14.03
C LEU A 84 -0.94 -0.77 13.85
N ALA A 85 -0.82 -1.54 14.94
CA ALA A 85 -0.69 -2.99 14.88
C ALA A 85 -1.89 -3.66 14.18
N LYS A 86 -3.12 -3.21 14.45
CA LYS A 86 -4.33 -3.70 13.76
C LYS A 86 -4.31 -3.37 12.27
N ALA A 87 -3.87 -2.17 11.89
CA ALA A 87 -3.76 -1.78 10.48
C ALA A 87 -2.73 -2.63 9.73
N ILE A 88 -1.55 -2.84 10.32
CA ILE A 88 -0.50 -3.71 9.77
C ILE A 88 -1.02 -5.15 9.63
N ALA A 89 -1.68 -5.67 10.66
CA ALA A 89 -2.25 -7.01 10.62
C ALA A 89 -3.28 -7.13 9.48
N LYS A 90 -4.17 -6.15 9.31
CA LYS A 90 -5.14 -6.13 8.20
C LYS A 90 -4.44 -6.14 6.82
N ALA A 91 -3.28 -5.49 6.68
CA ALA A 91 -2.53 -5.44 5.43
C ALA A 91 -1.67 -6.69 5.15
N THR A 92 -1.45 -7.55 6.15
CA THR A 92 -0.50 -8.69 6.08
C THR A 92 -1.12 -10.05 6.42
N GLN A 93 -2.42 -10.08 6.68
CA GLN A 93 -3.19 -11.29 6.99
C GLN A 93 -3.42 -12.14 5.76
#